data_AF-A0A255YUV1-F1
#
_entry.id   AF-A0A255YUV1-F1
#
_cell.length_a   1.000
_cell.length_b   1.000
_cell.length_c   1.000
_cell.angle_alpha   90.00
_cell.angle_beta   90.00
_cell.angle_gamma   90.00
#
_symmetry.space_group_name_H-M   'P 1'
#
loop_
_entity.id
_entity.type
_entity.pdbx_description
1 polymer ?
#
loop_
_entity_poly.entity_id
_entity_poly.type
_entity_poly.pdbx_seq_one_letter_code
_entity_poly.pdbx_strand_id
1 'polypeptide(L)'
;MKKNIIVIAISALLAFGCSEDKETVINNETSTAKISAATGRVKGEIPPGLNVFTTLQKANTLTLADMLELYKQDISKSQGQDFDTNLKNIWFIKLNRKALNEGNEEQKMFLISQQMEMENNLPHFNSFYTLLLSVNSIDKTEKMNLSNRFKDKNIQVIREIKWHTPDEKKEKETELLLAQRNFGMQQQFSK
;
A
#
# COMPACT_ATOMS: atom_id res chain seq x y z
N MET A 1 41.43 -31.57 -44.69
CA MET A 1 41.91 -30.41 -45.47
C MET A 1 40.77 -29.84 -46.29
N LYS A 2 40.32 -28.61 -45.98
CA LYS A 2 39.80 -27.62 -46.93
C LYS A 2 39.77 -26.29 -46.18
N LYS A 3 40.62 -25.37 -46.63
CA LYS A 3 40.77 -23.98 -46.16
C LYS A 3 39.50 -23.22 -46.53
N ASN A 4 39.05 -22.31 -45.67
CA ASN A 4 38.35 -21.10 -46.11
C ASN A 4 38.91 -19.91 -45.32
N ILE A 5 39.24 -18.88 -46.08
CA ILE A 5 40.12 -17.76 -45.79
C ILE A 5 39.27 -16.50 -46.00
N ILE A 6 39.24 -15.62 -44.98
CA ILE A 6 39.19 -14.13 -45.01
C ILE A 6 37.83 -13.57 -45.52
N VAL A 7 37.22 -12.47 -45.03
CA VAL A 7 37.71 -11.08 -44.90
C VAL A 7 36.83 -10.29 -43.90
N ILE A 8 37.49 -9.53 -43.03
CA ILE A 8 36.95 -8.44 -42.20
C ILE A 8 36.86 -7.18 -43.07
N ALA A 9 35.75 -6.45 -43.02
CA ALA A 9 35.70 -5.05 -43.46
C ALA A 9 34.97 -4.21 -42.41
N ILE A 10 35.77 -3.52 -41.61
CA ILE A 10 35.38 -2.41 -40.73
C ILE A 10 35.15 -1.19 -41.62
N SER A 11 34.07 -0.47 -41.40
CA SER A 11 33.89 0.89 -41.91
C SER A 11 33.33 1.76 -40.80
N ALA A 12 34.24 2.24 -39.96
CA ALA A 12 34.11 3.51 -39.28
C ALA A 12 34.67 4.62 -40.20
N LEU A 13 34.29 5.87 -39.92
CA LEU A 13 34.66 7.15 -40.56
C LEU A 13 33.56 7.67 -41.52
N LEU A 14 33.02 8.89 -41.45
CA LEU A 14 33.25 10.16 -40.72
C LEU A 14 31.95 10.98 -40.95
N ALA A 15 31.29 11.55 -39.94
CA ALA A 15 31.58 12.79 -39.21
C ALA A 15 31.00 14.08 -39.84
N PHE A 16 30.51 14.94 -38.92
CA PHE A 16 30.10 16.36 -39.03
C PHE A 16 28.76 16.65 -39.74
N GLY A 17 27.81 17.39 -39.18
CA GLY A 17 27.72 18.15 -37.94
C GLY A 17 26.55 19.14 -38.07
N CYS A 18 25.84 19.41 -36.99
CA CYS A 18 25.25 20.72 -36.72
C CYS A 18 24.93 20.82 -35.24
N SER A 19 25.72 21.68 -34.59
CA SER A 19 25.47 22.26 -33.29
C SER A 19 24.13 23.00 -33.30
N GLU A 20 23.33 22.76 -32.28
CA GLU A 20 22.47 23.78 -31.69
C GLU A 20 22.37 23.47 -30.20
N ASP A 21 23.05 24.30 -29.40
CA ASP A 21 22.80 24.40 -27.97
C ASP A 21 21.34 24.85 -27.80
N LYS A 22 20.48 23.91 -27.38
CA LYS A 22 19.22 24.24 -26.76
C LYS A 22 19.27 23.72 -25.34
N GLU A 23 19.34 24.67 -24.41
CA GLU A 23 19.01 24.46 -23.01
C GLU A 23 17.74 23.61 -22.92
N THR A 24 17.89 22.36 -22.50
CA THR A 24 16.75 21.57 -22.05
C THR A 24 16.28 22.19 -20.76
N VAL A 25 15.28 23.06 -20.88
CA VAL A 25 14.37 23.44 -19.81
C VAL A 25 13.90 22.14 -19.15
N ILE A 26 14.28 21.95 -17.89
CA ILE A 26 13.74 20.90 -17.04
C ILE A 26 12.29 21.27 -16.77
N ASN A 27 11.39 20.84 -17.66
CA ASN A 27 9.98 20.80 -17.35
C ASN A 27 9.78 19.71 -16.30
N ASN A 28 9.64 20.13 -15.04
CA ASN A 28 8.99 19.36 -13.99
C ASN A 28 7.52 19.15 -14.34
N GLU A 29 7.26 18.44 -15.42
CA GLU A 29 5.97 17.79 -15.61
C GLU A 29 6.04 16.48 -14.85
N THR A 30 5.49 16.49 -13.64
CA THR A 30 5.07 15.31 -12.92
C THR A 30 4.16 14.53 -13.85
N SER A 31 4.76 13.63 -14.64
CA SER A 31 4.05 12.77 -15.57
C SER A 31 3.12 11.91 -14.73
N THR A 32 1.85 12.30 -14.71
CA THR A 32 0.73 11.47 -14.31
C THR A 32 0.53 10.44 -15.42
N ALA A 33 1.54 9.60 -15.63
CA ALA A 33 1.41 8.40 -16.41
C ALA A 33 0.37 7.56 -15.68
N LYS A 34 -0.89 7.63 -16.15
CA LYS A 34 -1.93 6.68 -15.78
C LYS A 34 -1.31 5.32 -16.00
N ILE A 35 -1.19 4.53 -14.92
CA ILE A 35 -0.72 3.16 -15.01
C ILE A 35 -1.76 2.45 -15.87
N SER A 36 -1.44 2.33 -17.15
CA SER A 36 -2.24 1.62 -18.13
C SER A 36 -2.42 0.21 -17.58
N ALA A 37 -3.66 -0.22 -17.39
CA ALA A 37 -3.96 -1.59 -17.05
C ALA A 37 -3.38 -2.48 -18.15
N ALA A 38 -2.19 -3.04 -17.91
CA ALA A 38 -1.51 -3.89 -18.86
C ALA A 38 -2.46 -5.03 -19.25
N THR A 39 -2.74 -5.17 -20.54
CA THR A 39 -3.60 -6.23 -21.06
C THR A 39 -3.01 -7.57 -20.67
N GLY A 40 -3.71 -8.33 -19.81
CA GLY A 40 -3.27 -9.63 -19.30
C GLY A 40 -2.99 -9.69 -17.79
N ARG A 41 -3.13 -8.60 -17.04
CA ARG A 41 -2.98 -8.60 -15.57
C ARG A 41 -4.12 -9.37 -14.88
N VAL A 42 -3.80 -10.13 -13.83
CA VAL A 42 -4.81 -10.81 -12.99
C VAL A 42 -5.57 -9.77 -12.16
N LYS A 43 -6.91 -9.92 -12.05
CA LYS A 43 -7.72 -9.01 -11.22
C LYS A 43 -7.17 -8.94 -9.79
N GLY A 44 -7.00 -7.73 -9.28
CA GLY A 44 -6.43 -7.44 -7.96
C GLY A 44 -4.90 -7.43 -7.90
N GLU A 45 -4.19 -7.84 -8.95
CA GLU A 45 -2.73 -7.78 -9.00
C GLU A 45 -2.24 -6.33 -9.03
N ILE A 46 -1.24 -5.99 -8.23
CA ILE A 46 -0.71 -4.63 -8.18
C ILE A 46 0.33 -4.47 -9.28
N PRO A 47 0.15 -3.52 -10.22
CA PRO A 47 1.08 -3.35 -11.33
C PRO A 47 2.47 -2.90 -10.84
N PRO A 48 3.55 -3.35 -11.48
CA PRO A 48 4.90 -2.90 -11.15
C PRO A 48 5.06 -1.39 -11.39
N GLY A 49 6.01 -0.76 -10.70
CA GLY A 49 6.31 0.67 -10.84
C GLY A 49 5.60 1.59 -9.84
N LEU A 50 4.79 1.03 -8.93
CA LEU A 50 4.29 1.75 -7.76
C LEU A 50 5.35 1.88 -6.67
N ASN A 51 5.28 2.97 -5.90
CA ASN A 51 6.24 3.29 -4.85
C ASN A 51 6.24 2.25 -3.72
N VAL A 52 5.15 1.50 -3.54
CA VAL A 52 5.04 0.46 -2.53
C VAL A 52 6.18 -0.56 -2.63
N PHE A 53 6.58 -0.97 -3.84
CA PHE A 53 7.57 -2.03 -4.03
C PHE A 53 8.98 -1.59 -3.64
N THR A 54 9.35 -0.36 -3.95
CA THR A 54 10.64 0.22 -3.52
C THR A 54 10.63 0.54 -2.03
N THR A 55 9.49 1.00 -1.51
CA THR A 55 9.32 1.32 -0.09
C THR A 55 9.43 0.09 0.81
N LEU A 56 8.88 -1.06 0.40
CA LEU A 56 8.99 -2.30 1.19
C LEU A 56 10.44 -2.69 1.51
N GLN A 57 11.37 -2.40 0.61
CA GLN A 57 12.81 -2.68 0.79
C GLN A 57 13.52 -1.64 1.66
N LYS A 58 13.06 -0.38 1.62
CA LYS A 58 13.71 0.76 2.29
C LYS A 58 12.93 1.31 3.48
N ALA A 59 11.86 0.65 3.90
CA ALA A 59 10.94 1.17 4.93
C ALA A 59 11.62 1.55 6.26
N ASN A 60 12.72 0.88 6.61
CA ASN A 60 13.46 1.18 7.84
C ASN A 60 14.28 2.48 7.76
N THR A 61 14.58 2.97 6.56
CA THR A 61 15.38 4.19 6.34
C THR A 61 14.54 5.42 6.04
N LEU A 62 13.26 5.25 5.74
CA LEU A 62 12.32 6.34 5.46
C LEU A 62 11.62 6.78 6.75
N THR A 63 11.26 8.05 6.87
CA THR A 63 10.39 8.53 7.96
C THR A 63 8.93 8.19 7.67
N LEU A 64 8.05 8.26 8.68
CA LEU A 64 6.61 8.16 8.44
C LEU A 64 6.11 9.20 7.44
N ALA A 65 6.61 10.44 7.49
CA ALA A 65 6.18 11.50 6.60
C ALA A 65 6.50 11.17 5.14
N ASP A 66 7.72 10.70 4.86
CA ASP A 66 8.13 10.27 3.52
C ASP A 66 7.24 9.13 3.01
N MET A 67 6.96 8.13 3.87
CA MET A 67 6.10 7.01 3.53
C MET A 67 4.65 7.43 3.25
N LEU A 68 4.12 8.40 3.99
CA LEU A 68 2.77 8.93 3.77
C LEU A 68 2.68 9.70 2.45
N GLU A 69 3.72 10.42 2.06
CA GLU A 69 3.77 11.10 0.77
C GLU A 69 3.74 10.08 -0.37
N LEU A 70 4.61 9.07 -0.32
CA LEU A 70 4.67 8.00 -1.32
C LEU A 70 3.36 7.20 -1.38
N TYR A 71 2.74 6.93 -0.23
CA TYR A 71 1.41 6.33 -0.15
C TYR A 71 0.37 7.17 -0.89
N LYS A 72 0.29 8.48 -0.63
CA LYS A 72 -0.67 9.37 -1.29
C LYS A 72 -0.46 9.40 -2.80
N GLN A 73 0.79 9.40 -3.27
CA GLN A 73 1.11 9.32 -4.69
C GLN A 73 0.61 8.00 -5.30
N ASP A 74 0.84 6.87 -4.63
CA ASP A 74 0.37 5.55 -5.10
C ASP A 74 -1.16 5.47 -5.15
N ILE A 75 -1.85 5.93 -4.09
CA ILE A 75 -3.32 5.87 -4.02
C ILE A 75 -3.97 6.79 -5.05
N SER A 76 -3.37 7.95 -5.33
CA SER A 76 -3.85 8.82 -6.42
C SER A 76 -3.84 8.14 -7.79
N LYS A 77 -2.96 7.15 -8.00
CA LYS A 77 -2.87 6.37 -9.24
C LYS A 77 -3.76 5.13 -9.24
N SER A 78 -4.05 4.56 -8.08
CA SER A 78 -4.87 3.35 -7.94
C SER A 78 -6.36 3.61 -7.72
N GLN A 79 -6.77 4.85 -7.44
CA GLN A 79 -8.16 5.15 -7.13
C GLN A 79 -9.12 4.64 -8.22
N GLY A 80 -10.10 3.83 -7.80
CA GLY A 80 -11.08 3.20 -8.68
C GLY A 80 -10.56 2.01 -9.50
N GLN A 81 -9.30 1.60 -9.30
CA GLN A 81 -8.75 0.39 -9.90
C GLN A 81 -9.07 -0.84 -9.04
N ASP A 82 -9.18 -2.00 -9.68
CA ASP A 82 -9.49 -3.29 -9.03
C ASP A 82 -8.43 -3.77 -8.02
N PHE A 83 -7.23 -3.17 -8.03
CA PHE A 83 -6.14 -3.48 -7.11
C PHE A 83 -5.98 -2.47 -5.97
N ASP A 84 -6.83 -1.43 -5.87
CA ASP A 84 -6.70 -0.35 -4.87
C ASP A 84 -6.66 -0.89 -3.43
N THR A 85 -7.62 -1.76 -3.09
CA THR A 85 -7.70 -2.39 -1.76
C THR A 85 -6.43 -3.21 -1.45
N ASN A 86 -5.90 -3.94 -2.44
CA ASN A 86 -4.68 -4.73 -2.26
C ASN A 86 -3.46 -3.83 -2.08
N LEU A 87 -3.35 -2.75 -2.85
CA LEU A 87 -2.26 -1.78 -2.72
C LEU A 87 -2.25 -1.14 -1.33
N LYS A 88 -3.42 -0.69 -0.85
CA LYS A 88 -3.57 -0.17 0.50
C LYS A 88 -3.19 -1.21 1.55
N ASN A 89 -3.67 -2.45 1.43
CA ASN A 89 -3.32 -3.53 2.35
C ASN A 89 -1.81 -3.75 2.45
N ILE A 90 -1.07 -3.69 1.34
CA ILE A 90 0.41 -3.78 1.38
C ILE A 90 1.02 -2.57 2.10
N TRP A 91 0.57 -1.36 1.80
CA TRP A 91 1.05 -0.14 2.44
C TRP A 91 0.89 -0.18 3.97
N PHE A 92 -0.27 -0.62 4.45
CA PHE A 92 -0.60 -0.66 5.87
C PHE A 92 0.23 -1.65 6.69
N ILE A 93 0.88 -2.65 6.07
CA ILE A 93 1.86 -3.53 6.74
C ILE A 93 3.00 -2.71 7.36
N LYS A 94 3.45 -1.65 6.68
CA LYS A 94 4.55 -0.81 7.14
C LYS A 94 4.07 0.49 7.79
N LEU A 95 3.04 1.14 7.22
CA LEU A 95 2.53 2.41 7.74
C LEU A 95 2.01 2.29 9.17
N ASN A 96 1.24 1.24 9.50
CA ASN A 96 0.69 1.09 10.85
C ASN A 96 1.80 0.99 11.91
N ARG A 97 2.83 0.16 11.65
CA ARG A 97 3.97 0.03 12.57
C ARG A 97 4.73 1.35 12.73
N LYS A 98 4.96 2.06 11.62
CA LYS A 98 5.67 3.34 11.62
C LYS A 98 4.87 4.43 12.36
N ALA A 99 3.56 4.49 12.14
CA ALA A 99 2.65 5.44 12.78
C ALA A 99 2.50 5.22 14.29
N LEU A 100 2.57 3.98 14.77
CA LEU A 100 2.58 3.72 16.21
C LEU A 100 3.82 4.29 16.91
N ASN A 101 4.97 4.33 16.21
CA ASN A 101 6.23 4.79 16.77
C ASN A 101 6.48 6.29 16.58
N GLU A 102 6.14 6.82 15.40
CA GLU A 102 6.52 8.17 14.95
C GLU A 102 5.31 9.08 14.72
N GLY A 103 4.11 8.52 14.63
CA GLY A 103 2.91 9.24 14.17
C GLY A 103 2.35 10.19 15.21
N ASN A 104 2.09 11.42 14.78
CA ASN A 104 1.24 12.34 15.53
C ASN A 104 -0.25 11.93 15.41
N GLU A 105 -1.11 12.57 16.20
CA GLU A 105 -2.57 12.29 16.19
C GLU A 105 -3.19 12.40 14.79
N GLU A 106 -2.89 13.47 14.06
CA GLU A 106 -3.44 13.70 12.73
C GLU A 106 -3.07 12.57 11.75
N GLN A 107 -1.81 12.15 11.74
CA GLN A 107 -1.33 11.08 10.89
C GLN A 107 -1.96 9.73 11.24
N LYS A 108 -2.12 9.44 12.54
CA LYS A 108 -2.79 8.23 13.00
C LYS A 108 -4.27 8.23 12.62
N MET A 109 -4.97 9.35 12.84
CA MET A 109 -6.37 9.50 12.46
C MET A 109 -6.57 9.42 10.95
N PHE A 110 -5.65 9.98 10.15
CA PHE A 110 -5.63 9.79 8.70
C PHE A 110 -5.53 8.30 8.34
N LEU A 111 -4.61 7.54 8.94
CA LEU A 111 -4.46 6.11 8.65
C LEU A 111 -5.67 5.28 9.13
N ILE A 112 -6.32 5.69 10.22
CA ILE A 112 -7.58 5.08 10.69
C ILE A 112 -8.69 5.33 9.67
N SER A 113 -8.89 6.57 9.21
CA SER A 113 -9.94 6.89 8.24
C SER A 113 -9.73 6.16 6.91
N GLN A 114 -8.49 6.11 6.42
CA GLN A 114 -8.13 5.35 5.23
C GLN A 114 -8.42 3.86 5.38
N GLN A 115 -8.09 3.26 6.53
CA GLN A 115 -8.45 1.87 6.80
C GLN A 115 -9.97 1.68 6.88
N MET A 116 -10.74 2.65 7.39
CA MET A 116 -12.20 2.57 7.42
C MET A 116 -12.83 2.60 6.02
N GLU A 117 -12.26 3.35 5.08
CA GLU A 117 -12.72 3.47 3.70
C GLU A 117 -12.39 2.27 2.81
N MET A 118 -11.41 1.44 3.20
CA MET A 118 -11.08 0.22 2.46
C MET A 118 -12.21 -0.81 2.50
N GLU A 119 -12.40 -1.51 1.39
CA GLU A 119 -13.36 -2.62 1.31
C GLU A 119 -13.05 -3.70 2.37
N ASN A 120 -11.77 -4.01 2.57
CA ASN A 120 -11.32 -4.94 3.60
C ASN A 120 -9.91 -4.65 4.09
N ASN A 121 -9.58 -5.14 5.28
CA ASN A 121 -8.29 -4.95 5.97
C ASN A 121 -7.77 -6.27 6.58
N LEU A 122 -8.14 -7.41 6.00
CA LEU A 122 -7.94 -8.73 6.60
C LEU A 122 -6.50 -9.07 6.99
N PRO A 123 -5.46 -8.64 6.24
CA PRO A 123 -4.07 -8.98 6.62
C PRO A 123 -3.60 -8.32 7.91
N HIS A 124 -4.22 -7.22 8.36
CA HIS A 124 -3.67 -6.38 9.42
C HIS A 124 -4.74 -5.74 10.34
N PHE A 125 -5.90 -6.37 10.54
CA PHE A 125 -6.93 -5.85 11.45
C PHE A 125 -6.42 -5.64 12.88
N ASN A 126 -5.48 -6.45 13.37
CA ASN A 126 -4.88 -6.25 14.68
C ASN A 126 -4.18 -4.90 14.79
N SER A 127 -3.48 -4.50 13.73
CA SER A 127 -2.77 -3.22 13.67
C SER A 127 -3.73 -2.03 13.66
N PHE A 128 -4.92 -2.17 13.06
CA PHE A 128 -5.97 -1.16 13.14
C PHE A 128 -6.40 -0.94 14.60
N TYR A 129 -6.70 -2.01 15.35
CA TYR A 129 -7.10 -1.88 16.75
C TYR A 129 -6.00 -1.28 17.62
N THR A 130 -4.74 -1.67 17.42
CA THR A 130 -3.61 -1.04 18.13
C THR A 130 -3.49 0.45 17.81
N LEU A 131 -3.64 0.83 16.53
CA LEU A 131 -3.61 2.23 16.11
C LEU A 131 -4.75 3.04 16.73
N LEU A 132 -5.97 2.47 16.73
CA LEU A 132 -7.16 3.09 17.32
C LEU A 132 -7.07 3.27 18.84
N LEU A 133 -6.39 2.36 19.55
CA LEU A 133 -6.09 2.56 20.97
C LEU A 133 -5.12 3.71 21.21
N SER A 134 -4.17 3.90 20.29
CA SER A 134 -3.06 4.84 20.43
C SER A 134 -3.41 6.32 20.20
N VAL A 135 -4.61 6.61 19.67
CA VAL A 135 -5.09 7.97 19.43
C VAL A 135 -5.83 8.51 20.64
N ASN A 136 -5.66 9.78 20.98
CA ASN A 136 -6.34 10.46 22.08
C ASN A 136 -7.33 11.52 21.62
N SER A 137 -7.36 11.83 20.31
CA SER A 137 -8.23 12.87 19.76
C SER A 137 -9.72 12.50 19.73
N ILE A 138 -10.07 11.24 19.99
CA ILE A 138 -11.44 10.74 20.03
C ILE A 138 -11.69 9.98 21.33
N ASP A 139 -12.93 10.10 21.83
CA ASP A 139 -13.33 9.46 23.08
C ASP A 139 -13.54 7.95 22.93
N LYS A 140 -13.76 7.29 24.08
CA LYS A 140 -13.99 5.85 24.16
C LYS A 140 -15.23 5.39 23.40
N THR A 141 -16.27 6.22 23.36
CA THR A 141 -17.52 5.91 22.64
C THR A 141 -17.26 5.86 21.15
N GLU A 142 -16.57 6.86 20.61
CA GLU A 142 -16.22 6.94 19.20
C GLU A 142 -15.24 5.84 18.80
N LYS A 143 -14.25 5.55 19.64
CA LYS A 143 -13.36 4.40 19.48
C LYS A 143 -14.14 3.08 19.37
N MET A 144 -15.15 2.88 20.21
CA MET A 144 -15.99 1.68 20.17
C MET A 144 -16.84 1.64 18.89
N ASN A 145 -17.39 2.77 18.47
CA ASN A 145 -18.16 2.87 17.23
C ASN A 145 -17.32 2.50 16.00
N LEU A 146 -16.12 3.05 15.90
CA LEU A 146 -15.17 2.73 14.83
C LEU A 146 -14.78 1.25 14.86
N SER A 147 -14.48 0.71 16.04
CA SER A 147 -14.16 -0.70 16.24
C SER A 147 -15.28 -1.64 15.76
N ASN A 148 -16.53 -1.33 16.12
CA ASN A 148 -17.70 -2.10 15.71
C ASN A 148 -17.91 -2.05 14.19
N ARG A 149 -17.91 -0.86 13.60
CA ARG A 149 -18.03 -0.66 12.15
C ARG A 149 -16.92 -1.39 11.38
N PHE A 150 -15.69 -1.33 11.88
CA PHE A 150 -14.55 -2.01 11.28
C PHE A 150 -14.70 -3.54 11.35
N LYS A 151 -15.17 -4.08 12.47
CA LYS A 151 -15.47 -5.51 12.63
C LYS A 151 -16.60 -5.94 11.71
N ASP A 152 -17.69 -5.18 11.63
CA ASP A 152 -18.88 -5.50 10.83
C ASP A 152 -18.56 -5.56 9.33
N LYS A 153 -17.75 -4.63 8.81
CA LYS A 153 -17.33 -4.70 7.40
C LYS A 153 -16.41 -5.90 7.13
N ASN A 154 -15.44 -6.16 8.00
CA ASN A 154 -14.46 -7.21 7.76
C ASN A 154 -15.07 -8.62 7.96
N ILE A 155 -16.03 -8.78 8.88
CA ILE A 155 -16.73 -10.07 9.04
C ILE A 155 -17.59 -10.39 7.82
N GLN A 156 -18.21 -9.39 7.19
CA GLN A 156 -18.93 -9.57 5.94
C GLN A 156 -18.00 -10.07 4.84
N VAL A 157 -16.84 -9.44 4.67
CA VAL A 157 -15.85 -9.86 3.67
C VAL A 157 -15.35 -11.29 3.94
N ILE A 158 -15.06 -11.64 5.19
CA ILE A 158 -14.68 -13.01 5.56
C ILE A 158 -15.76 -14.01 5.13
N ARG A 159 -17.04 -13.65 5.23
CA ARG A 159 -18.13 -14.56 4.84
C ARG A 159 -18.26 -14.76 3.33
N GLU A 160 -17.88 -13.76 2.56
CA GLU A 160 -17.98 -13.74 1.09
C GLU A 160 -16.78 -14.38 0.38
N ILE A 161 -15.61 -14.43 1.03
CA ILE A 161 -14.42 -15.10 0.50
C ILE A 161 -14.68 -16.60 0.32
N LYS A 162 -14.20 -17.14 -0.79
CA LYS A 162 -14.13 -18.59 -1.04
C LYS A 162 -12.90 -19.17 -0.34
N TRP A 163 -13.07 -19.62 0.89
CA TRP A 163 -12.04 -20.28 1.69
C TRP A 163 -11.73 -21.68 1.15
N HIS A 164 -10.51 -22.16 1.38
CA HIS A 164 -10.14 -23.52 0.99
C HIS A 164 -10.88 -24.54 1.85
N THR A 165 -11.05 -24.22 3.15
CA THR A 165 -11.80 -25.03 4.10
C THR A 165 -12.74 -24.19 4.96
N PRO A 166 -13.82 -24.78 5.52
CA PRO A 166 -14.65 -24.13 6.53
C PRO A 166 -13.89 -23.73 7.80
N ASP A 167 -12.84 -24.47 8.15
CA ASP A 167 -12.04 -24.21 9.36
C ASP A 167 -11.19 -22.94 9.21
N GLU A 168 -10.56 -22.70 8.06
CA GLU A 168 -9.84 -21.45 7.79
C GLU A 168 -10.75 -20.23 7.91
N LYS A 169 -11.99 -20.33 7.39
CA LYS A 169 -13.00 -19.27 7.56
C LYS A 169 -13.26 -19.01 9.03
N LYS A 170 -13.56 -20.07 9.80
CA LYS A 170 -13.88 -19.99 11.22
C LYS A 170 -12.72 -19.45 12.04
N GLU A 171 -11.49 -19.84 11.72
CA GLU A 171 -10.27 -19.31 12.31
C GLU A 171 -10.20 -17.80 12.08
N LYS A 172 -10.35 -17.34 10.83
CA LYS A 172 -10.31 -15.91 10.52
C LYS A 172 -11.41 -15.10 11.20
N GLU A 173 -12.64 -15.63 11.24
CA GLU A 173 -13.74 -15.01 11.99
C GLU A 173 -13.40 -14.89 13.48
N THR A 174 -12.85 -15.96 14.05
CA THR A 174 -12.46 -16.00 15.47
C THR A 174 -11.34 -15.01 15.77
N GLU A 175 -10.31 -14.92 14.93
CA GLU A 175 -9.22 -13.94 15.11
C GLU A 175 -9.76 -12.50 15.13
N LEU A 176 -10.65 -12.14 14.20
CA LEU A 176 -11.24 -10.81 14.14
C LEU A 176 -12.08 -10.50 15.39
N LEU A 177 -12.90 -11.45 15.83
CA LEU A 177 -13.73 -11.30 17.03
C LEU A 177 -12.88 -11.17 18.30
N LEU A 178 -11.81 -11.96 18.41
CA LEU A 178 -10.87 -11.86 19.52
C LEU A 178 -10.12 -10.53 19.53
N ALA A 179 -9.72 -10.02 18.35
CA ALA A 179 -9.08 -8.71 18.24
C ALA A 179 -10.00 -7.58 18.73
N GLN A 180 -11.27 -7.58 18.30
CA GLN A 180 -12.27 -6.60 18.74
C GLN A 180 -12.60 -6.73 20.23
N ARG A 181 -12.71 -7.95 20.75
CA ARG A 181 -12.90 -8.19 22.20
C ARG A 181 -11.71 -7.65 23.01
N ASN A 182 -10.49 -7.97 22.60
CA ASN A 182 -9.27 -7.52 23.29
C ASN A 182 -9.17 -6.00 23.29
N PHE A 183 -9.48 -5.36 22.17
CA PHE A 183 -9.61 -3.91 22.08
C PHE A 183 -10.60 -3.35 23.11
N GLY A 184 -11.80 -3.94 23.21
CA GLY A 184 -12.83 -3.51 24.14
C GLY A 184 -12.40 -3.65 25.62
N MET A 185 -11.73 -4.74 25.97
CA MET A 185 -11.15 -4.92 27.30
C MET A 185 -10.06 -3.87 27.58
N GLN A 186 -9.17 -3.60 26.64
CA GLN A 186 -8.12 -2.59 26.80
C GLN A 186 -8.70 -1.18 26.99
N GLN A 187 -9.78 -0.84 26.29
CA GLN A 187 -10.53 0.41 26.48
C GLN A 187 -11.17 0.53 27.87
N GLN A 188 -11.49 -0.57 28.54
CA GLN A 188 -12.03 -0.53 29.92
C GLN A 188 -10.98 -0.14 30.95
N PHE A 189 -9.72 -0.49 30.72
CA PHE A 189 -8.61 -0.21 31.63
C PHE A 189 -7.74 0.98 31.22
N SER A 190 -8.03 1.59 30.07
CA SER A 190 -7.38 2.83 29.64
C SER A 190 -7.94 3.99 30.46
N LYS A 191 -7.05 4.72 31.14
CA LYS A 191 -7.37 5.90 31.96
C LYS A 191 -7.66 7.12 31.11
#